data_AF-A0A920GCU6-F1
#
_entry.id   AF-A0A920GCU6-F1
#
_cell.length_a   1.000
_cell.length_b   1.000
_cell.length_c   1.000
_cell.angle_alpha   90.00
_cell.angle_beta   90.00
_cell.angle_gamma   90.00
#
_symmetry.space_group_name_H-M   'P 1'
#
loop_
_entity.id
_entity.type
_entity.pdbx_description
1 polymer ?
#
loop_
_entity_poly.entity_id
_entity_poly.type
_entity_poly.pdbx_seq_one_letter_code
_entity_poly.pdbx_strand_id
1 'polypeptide(L)'
;MADVYVNDAFSCAHRAHASTYAVAQQLPSFSGPVMAAELDALSAALEKPQRPVAAVVGGAKVSTKLAVLENLIEKVDILFLGGGMANTFLVAKGEIWAPL
;
A
#
# COMPACT_ATOMS: atom_id res chain seq x y z
N MET A 1 14.70 20.53 24.85
CA MET A 1 14.34 19.52 23.82
C MET A 1 13.98 20.29 22.55
N ALA A 2 13.87 19.62 21.40
CA ALA A 2 13.64 20.27 20.10
C ALA A 2 12.33 21.09 20.06
N ASP A 3 12.29 22.13 19.23
CA ASP A 3 11.12 23.00 19.07
C ASP A 3 10.11 22.49 18.03
N VAL A 4 10.55 21.65 17.09
CA VAL A 4 9.74 21.05 16.02
C VAL A 4 10.11 19.60 15.79
N TYR A 5 9.17 18.83 15.25
CA TYR A 5 9.36 17.46 14.80
C TYR A 5 9.19 17.35 13.29
N VAL A 6 10.08 16.61 12.63
CA VAL A 6 10.00 16.30 11.20
C VAL A 6 10.02 14.79 11.03
N ASN A 7 8.97 14.23 10.43
CA ASN A 7 8.93 12.82 10.08
C ASN A 7 9.33 12.64 8.62
N ASP A 8 10.48 12.01 8.39
CA ASP A 8 10.97 11.66 7.06
C ASP A 8 11.10 10.14 6.84
N ALA A 9 10.37 9.36 7.65
CA ALA A 9 10.45 7.89 7.67
C ALA A 9 9.09 7.24 7.37
N PHE A 10 8.62 7.34 6.11
CA PHE A 10 7.32 6.82 5.66
C PHE A 10 7.11 5.34 6.03
N SER A 11 8.12 4.50 5.83
CA SER A 11 8.05 3.07 6.13
C SER A 11 7.77 2.76 7.61
N CYS A 12 8.07 3.68 8.52
CA CYS A 12 7.83 3.53 9.96
C CYS A 12 6.53 4.22 10.41
N ALA A 13 5.91 5.05 9.58
CA ALA A 13 4.72 5.85 9.92
C ALA A 13 3.47 5.00 10.18
N HIS A 14 3.43 3.75 9.69
CA HIS A 14 2.31 2.82 9.89
C HIS A 14 2.21 2.25 11.32
N ARG A 15 3.13 2.60 12.24
CA ARG A 15 3.14 2.15 13.64
C ARG A 15 3.24 3.32 14.60
N ALA A 16 2.45 3.26 15.66
CA ALA A 16 2.45 4.26 16.73
C ALA A 16 3.58 4.02 17.72
N HIS A 17 4.80 4.43 17.37
CA HIS A 17 5.97 4.39 18.27
C HIS A 17 6.26 5.76 18.87
N ALA A 18 7.10 5.79 19.93
CA ALA A 18 7.49 7.02 20.59
C ALA A 18 8.09 8.06 19.62
N SER A 19 8.99 7.61 18.74
CA SER A 19 9.72 8.45 17.79
C SER A 19 8.98 8.76 16.49
N THR A 20 7.85 8.11 16.21
CA THR A 20 7.09 8.31 14.95
C THR A 20 5.73 8.97 15.17
N TYR A 21 5.11 8.72 16.32
CA TYR A 21 3.76 9.16 16.65
C TYR A 21 3.72 10.00 17.94
N ALA A 22 4.26 9.50 19.05
CA ALA A 22 4.07 10.17 20.35
C ALA A 22 4.75 11.55 20.41
N VAL A 23 5.94 11.69 19.83
CA VAL A 23 6.64 12.97 19.71
C VAL A 23 5.86 13.97 18.83
N ALA A 24 5.18 13.49 17.80
CA ALA A 24 4.39 14.33 16.88
C ALA A 24 3.15 14.93 17.55
N GLN A 25 2.65 14.30 18.62
CA GLN A 25 1.54 14.82 19.43
C GLN A 25 1.97 15.93 20.40
N GLN A 26 3.28 16.11 20.62
CA GLN A 26 3.82 17.06 21.61
C GLN A 26 4.47 18.28 20.98
N LEU A 27 4.86 18.21 19.71
CA LEU A 27 5.58 19.25 19.01
C LEU A 27 4.87 19.60 17.68
N PRO A 28 4.97 20.86 17.21
CA PRO A 28 4.64 21.18 15.82
C PRO A 28 5.36 20.23 14.87
N SER A 29 4.59 19.60 13.98
CA SER A 29 5.03 18.42 13.22
C SER A 29 4.89 18.61 11.72
N PHE A 30 5.92 18.20 10.99
CA PHE A 30 6.00 18.36 9.53
C PHE A 30 6.46 17.06 8.86
N SER A 31 6.13 16.89 7.58
CA SER A 31 6.76 15.87 6.73
C SER A 31 8.12 16.35 6.24
N GLY A 32 9.10 15.45 6.23
CA GLY A 32 10.33 15.67 5.47
C GLY A 32 10.12 15.41 3.97
N PRO A 33 11.15 15.66 3.14
CA PRO A 33 11.05 15.51 1.68
C PRO A 33 10.72 14.11 1.19
N VAL A 34 11.25 13.06 1.84
CA VAL A 34 10.96 11.66 1.48
C VAL A 34 9.54 11.31 1.86
N MET A 35 9.10 11.68 3.07
CA MET A 35 7.71 11.50 3.49
C MET A 35 6.74 12.20 2.53
N ALA A 36 7.03 13.45 2.14
CA ALA A 36 6.23 14.20 1.18
C ALA A 36 6.18 13.51 -0.19
N ALA A 37 7.33 13.10 -0.72
CA ALA A 37 7.40 12.41 -2.01
C ALA A 37 6.60 11.10 -2.05
N GLU A 38 6.62 10.32 -0.96
CA GLU A 38 5.84 9.09 -0.84
C GLU A 38 4.33 9.37 -0.78
N LEU A 39 3.91 10.40 -0.04
CA LEU A 39 2.51 10.82 0.02
C LEU A 39 2.00 11.32 -1.34
N ASP A 40 2.82 12.11 -2.06
CA ASP A 40 2.49 12.61 -3.39
C ASP A 40 2.37 11.44 -4.40
N ALA A 41 3.31 10.49 -4.37
CA ALA A 41 3.25 9.30 -5.21
C ALA A 41 2.00 8.44 -4.94
N LEU A 42 1.64 8.25 -3.67
CA LEU A 42 0.44 7.51 -3.28
C LEU A 42 -0.85 8.24 -3.70
N SER A 43 -0.93 9.55 -3.50
CA SER A 43 -2.09 10.35 -3.92
C SER A 43 -2.24 10.34 -5.45
N ALA A 44 -1.12 10.48 -6.18
CA ALA A 44 -1.11 10.38 -7.64
C ALA A 44 -1.53 9.00 -8.15
N ALA A 45 -1.21 7.91 -7.43
CA ALA A 45 -1.58 6.56 -7.84
C ALA A 45 -3.01 6.15 -7.45
N LEU A 46 -3.53 6.65 -6.32
CA LEU A 46 -4.76 6.14 -5.71
C LEU A 46 -5.91 7.14 -5.61
N GLU A 47 -5.64 8.44 -5.52
CA GLU A 47 -6.68 9.47 -5.32
C GLU A 47 -6.95 10.28 -6.59
N LYS A 48 -5.90 10.69 -7.30
CA LYS A 48 -6.00 11.50 -8.53
C LYS A 48 -5.23 10.87 -9.69
N PRO A 49 -5.50 9.61 -10.03
CA PRO A 49 -4.67 8.96 -11.01
C PRO A 49 -5.02 9.35 -12.44
N GLN A 50 -3.99 9.41 -13.28
CA GLN A 50 -4.19 9.46 -14.72
C GLN A 50 -4.65 8.09 -15.19
N ARG A 51 -5.80 8.05 -15.84
CA ARG A 51 -6.40 6.80 -16.32
C ARG A 51 -5.95 6.47 -17.75
N PRO A 52 -5.81 5.18 -18.11
CA PRO A 52 -6.13 4.01 -17.28
C PRO A 52 -5.06 3.68 -16.24
N VAL A 53 -5.51 3.21 -15.07
CA VAL A 53 -4.66 2.75 -13.96
C VAL A 53 -4.68 1.24 -13.89
N ALA A 54 -3.50 0.63 -13.84
CA ALA A 54 -3.36 -0.79 -13.58
C ALA A 54 -2.66 -1.02 -12.22
N ALA A 55 -3.14 -2.00 -11.46
CA ALA A 55 -2.42 -2.55 -10.32
C ALA A 55 -1.93 -3.97 -10.63
N VAL A 56 -0.73 -4.28 -10.14
CA VAL A 56 -0.17 -5.63 -10.15
C VAL A 56 0.00 -6.08 -8.71
N VAL A 57 -0.69 -7.16 -8.31
CA VAL A 57 -0.63 -7.70 -6.95
C VAL A 57 -0.16 -9.14 -7.00
N GLY A 58 0.91 -9.41 -6.23
CA GLY A 58 1.47 -10.74 -6.07
C GLY A 58 1.52 -11.18 -4.61
N GLY A 59 1.86 -12.45 -4.40
CA GLY A 59 2.10 -13.03 -3.08
C GLY A 59 1.78 -14.51 -3.01
N ALA A 60 2.10 -15.15 -1.89
CA ALA A 60 1.86 -16.58 -1.69
C ALA A 60 0.43 -16.90 -1.23
N LYS A 61 -0.20 -16.04 -0.42
CA LYS A 61 -1.50 -16.29 0.22
C LYS A 61 -2.45 -15.12 0.05
N VAL A 62 -3.61 -15.35 -0.56
CA VAL A 62 -4.64 -14.33 -0.78
C VAL A 62 -5.14 -13.70 0.53
N SER A 63 -5.29 -14.51 1.59
CA SER A 63 -5.82 -14.06 2.88
C SER A 63 -5.04 -12.91 3.51
N THR A 64 -3.73 -12.84 3.26
CA THR A 64 -2.86 -11.76 3.78
C THR A 64 -2.99 -10.44 3.01
N LYS A 65 -3.71 -10.44 1.88
CA LYS A 65 -3.82 -9.30 0.95
C LYS A 65 -5.26 -8.92 0.63
N LEU A 66 -6.27 -9.59 1.20
CA LEU A 66 -7.69 -9.33 0.91
C LEU A 66 -8.05 -7.85 1.07
N ALA A 67 -7.74 -7.23 2.21
CA ALA A 67 -8.04 -5.82 2.45
C ALA A 67 -7.38 -4.87 1.41
N VAL A 68 -6.17 -5.21 0.95
CA VAL A 68 -5.49 -4.43 -0.10
C VAL A 68 -6.17 -4.64 -1.45
N LEU A 69 -6.56 -5.88 -1.78
CA LEU A 69 -7.27 -6.19 -3.02
C LEU A 69 -8.64 -5.51 -3.07
N GLU A 70 -9.41 -5.55 -1.97
CA GLU A 70 -10.69 -4.86 -1.82
C GLU A 70 -10.53 -3.36 -2.09
N ASN A 71 -9.51 -2.71 -1.51
CA ASN A 71 -9.27 -1.29 -1.77
C ASN A 71 -8.85 -0.98 -3.21
N LEU A 72 -8.06 -1.86 -3.83
CA LEU A 72 -7.55 -1.64 -5.18
C LEU A 72 -8.62 -1.84 -6.24
N ILE A 73 -9.52 -2.82 -6.09
CA ILE A 73 -10.60 -3.10 -7.05
C ILE A 73 -11.52 -1.88 -7.24
N GLU A 74 -11.69 -1.07 -6.21
CA GLU A 74 -12.50 0.16 -6.29
C GLU A 74 -11.78 1.33 -6.99
N LYS A 75 -10.45 1.25 -7.13
CA LYS A 75 -9.62 2.40 -7.55
C LYS A 75 -8.98 2.22 -8.93
N VAL A 76 -8.65 1.00 -9.33
CA VAL A 76 -7.95 0.72 -10.59
C VAL A 76 -8.88 0.30 -11.71
N ASP A 77 -8.49 0.55 -12.96
CA ASP A 77 -9.21 0.07 -14.14
C ASP A 77 -8.87 -1.39 -14.46
N ILE A 78 -7.64 -1.81 -14.16
CA ILE A 78 -7.11 -3.15 -14.46
C ILE A 78 -6.38 -3.70 -13.25
N LEU A 79 -6.70 -4.93 -12.83
CA LEU A 79 -6.01 -5.65 -11.76
C LEU A 79 -5.37 -6.93 -12.29
N PHE A 80 -4.04 -6.98 -12.26
CA PHE A 80 -3.27 -8.18 -12.54
C PHE A 80 -2.94 -8.92 -11.25
N LEU A 81 -3.27 -10.20 -11.19
CA LEU A 81 -2.93 -11.08 -10.07
C LEU A 81 -1.83 -12.05 -10.48
N GLY A 82 -0.78 -12.14 -9.65
CA GLY A 82 0.34 -13.04 -9.87
C GLY A 82 0.78 -13.79 -8.61
N GLY A 83 1.77 -14.67 -8.75
CA GLY A 83 2.29 -15.50 -7.65
C GLY A 83 1.30 -16.58 -7.19
N GLY A 84 1.61 -17.22 -6.05
CA GLY A 84 0.83 -18.37 -5.55
C GLY A 84 -0.66 -18.06 -5.28
N MET A 85 -1.00 -16.80 -4.96
CA MET A 85 -2.40 -16.41 -4.78
C MET A 85 -3.24 -16.48 -6.05
N ALA A 86 -2.63 -16.31 -7.24
CA ALA A 86 -3.36 -16.42 -8.50
C ALA A 86 -4.00 -17.81 -8.65
N ASN A 87 -3.34 -18.86 -8.14
CA ASN A 87 -3.85 -20.23 -8.19
C ASN A 87 -5.17 -20.39 -7.43
N THR A 88 -5.38 -19.67 -6.32
CA THR A 88 -6.67 -19.70 -5.60
C THR A 88 -7.80 -19.18 -6.49
N PHE A 89 -7.56 -18.13 -7.29
CA PHE A 89 -8.55 -17.60 -8.22
C PHE A 89 -8.73 -18.49 -9.45
N LEU A 90 -7.66 -19.06 -9.99
CA LEU A 90 -7.73 -20.00 -11.13
C LEU A 90 -8.56 -21.23 -10.75
N VAL A 91 -8.26 -21.85 -9.59
CA VAL A 91 -9.04 -22.98 -9.06
C VAL A 91 -10.51 -22.61 -8.83
N ALA A 92 -10.78 -21.41 -8.29
CA ALA A 92 -12.15 -20.93 -8.10
C ALA A 92 -12.93 -20.73 -9.42
N LYS A 93 -12.23 -20.46 -10.54
CA LYS A 93 -12.80 -20.40 -11.89
C LYS A 93 -12.96 -21.76 -12.57
N GLY A 94 -12.56 -22.85 -11.91
CA GLY A 94 -12.52 -24.19 -12.50
C GLY A 94 -11.29 -24.45 -13.38
N GLU A 95 -10.34 -23.53 -13.39
CA GLU A 95 -9.06 -23.68 -14.10
C GLU A 95 -8.06 -24.34 -13.15
N ILE A 96 -7.90 -25.67 -13.27
CA ILE A 96 -6.87 -26.39 -12.51
C ILE A 96 -5.52 -26.13 -13.17
N TRP A 97 -4.65 -25.36 -12.51
CA TRP A 97 -3.22 -25.40 -12.80
C TRP A 97 -2.66 -26.68 -12.18
N ALA A 98 -2.65 -27.77 -12.95
CA ALA A 98 -1.91 -28.98 -12.59
C ALA A 98 -0.44 -28.76 -13.01
N PRO A 99 0.54 -28.92 -12.12
CA PRO A 99 1.92 -29.06 -12.56
C PRO A 99 2.00 -30.40 -13.30
N LEU A 100 2.39 -30.36 -14.57
CA LEU A 100 2.97 -31.52 -15.26
C LEU A 100 4.31 -31.87 -14.59
#